data_AF-A0AAD7UBM6-F1
#
_entry.id   AF-A0AAD7UBM6-F1
#
_cell.length_a   1.000
_cell.length_b   1.000
_cell.length_c   1.000
_cell.angle_alpha   90.00
_cell.angle_beta   90.00
_cell.angle_gamma   90.00
#
_symmetry.space_group_name_H-M   'P 1'
#
loop_
_entity.id
_entity.type
_entity.pdbx_description
1 polymer ?
#
loop_
_entity_poly.entity_id
_entity_poly.type
_entity_poly.pdbx_seq_one_letter_code
_entity_poly.pdbx_strand_id
1 'polypeptide(L)'
;MFGDLGYTRNDVLQTPFKGVSPTDAETRFNYLMARIRVPVEWAFGDVLRYFAFVDFKKNIKMGLQPCGKFFHVATFLRNCHVCFYGHETASYFGCPAPDLSDYLVSLSAI
;
A
#
# COMPACT_ATOMS: atom_id res chain seq x y z
N MET A 1 7.40 -10.23 -4.16
CA MET A 1 6.92 -8.83 -4.02
C MET A 1 6.94 -8.15 -5.39
N PHE A 2 6.10 -7.14 -5.63
CA PHE A 2 6.17 -6.32 -6.84
C PHE A 2 6.64 -4.92 -6.48
N GLY A 3 7.69 -4.46 -7.14
CA GLY A 3 8.32 -3.16 -6.89
C GLY A 3 8.22 -2.23 -8.10
N ASP A 4 8.56 -0.97 -7.87
CA ASP A 4 8.71 0.01 -8.93
C ASP A 4 9.89 -0.35 -9.87
N LEU A 5 9.89 0.22 -11.07
CA LEU A 5 10.94 0.14 -12.08
C LEU A 5 12.32 0.55 -11.57
N GLY A 6 12.39 1.32 -10.48
CA GLY A 6 13.63 1.72 -9.83
C GLY A 6 14.38 0.57 -9.15
N TYR A 7 13.72 -0.56 -8.90
CA TYR A 7 14.34 -1.72 -8.26
C TYR A 7 14.88 -2.75 -9.26
N THR A 8 15.92 -3.47 -8.84
CA THR A 8 16.46 -4.60 -9.59
C THR A 8 15.56 -5.82 -9.43
N ARG A 9 15.20 -6.45 -10.56
CA ARG A 9 14.41 -7.67 -10.57
C ARG A 9 15.24 -8.86 -10.07
N ASN A 10 14.67 -9.69 -9.20
CA ASN A 10 15.29 -10.91 -8.68
C ASN A 10 14.21 -11.92 -8.25
N ASP A 11 14.62 -13.04 -7.62
CA ASP A 11 13.72 -14.13 -7.21
C ASP A 11 12.63 -13.69 -6.21
N VAL A 12 12.89 -12.62 -5.43
CA VAL A 12 11.98 -12.13 -4.39
C VAL A 12 11.22 -10.85 -4.78
N LEU A 13 11.74 -10.08 -5.73
CA LEU A 13 11.20 -8.79 -6.18
C LEU A 13 11.06 -8.77 -7.70
N GLN A 14 9.81 -8.80 -8.15
CA GLN A 14 9.45 -8.61 -9.55
C GLN A 14 9.23 -7.11 -9.82
N THR A 15 9.59 -6.64 -11.01
CA THR A 15 9.37 -5.25 -11.45
C THR A 15 8.83 -5.26 -12.88
N PRO A 16 8.21 -4.17 -13.36
CA PRO A 16 7.72 -4.12 -14.74
C PRO A 16 8.86 -4.34 -15.74
N PHE A 17 8.57 -5.03 -16.85
CA PHE A 17 9.51 -5.20 -17.94
C PHE A 17 9.82 -3.85 -18.60
N LYS A 18 11.09 -3.62 -18.92
CA LYS A 18 11.62 -2.41 -19.57
C LYS A 18 11.92 -2.68 -21.04
N GLY A 19 11.63 -1.74 -21.93
CA GLY A 19 12.02 -1.81 -23.34
C GLY A 19 11.23 -0.84 -24.23
N VAL A 20 11.80 -0.50 -25.39
CA VAL A 20 11.16 0.35 -26.41
C VAL A 20 10.06 -0.41 -27.15
N SER A 21 10.15 -1.75 -27.18
CA SER A 21 9.17 -2.64 -27.82
C SER A 21 8.97 -3.92 -26.98
N PRO A 22 8.25 -3.84 -25.85
CA PRO A 22 7.92 -5.03 -25.06
C PRO A 22 7.11 -6.01 -25.91
N THR A 23 7.35 -7.30 -25.73
CA THR A 23 6.52 -8.34 -26.30
C THR A 23 5.07 -8.22 -25.81
N ASP A 24 4.11 -8.81 -26.52
CA ASP A 24 2.70 -8.82 -26.09
C ASP A 24 2.53 -9.43 -24.70
N ALA A 25 3.33 -10.46 -24.39
CA ALA A 25 3.35 -11.11 -23.07
C ALA A 25 3.85 -10.15 -21.97
N GLU A 26 4.93 -9.40 -22.21
CA GLU A 26 5.47 -8.43 -21.28
C GLU A 26 4.52 -7.24 -21.08
N THR A 27 3.88 -6.77 -22.15
CA THR A 27 2.88 -5.71 -22.10
C THR A 27 1.68 -6.14 -21.28
N ARG A 28 1.17 -7.35 -21.53
CA ARG A 28 0.08 -7.94 -20.75
C ARG A 28 0.45 -8.11 -19.28
N PHE A 29 1.67 -8.58 -19.00
CA PHE A 29 2.17 -8.69 -17.63
C PHE A 29 2.21 -7.32 -16.94
N ASN A 30 2.83 -6.31 -17.56
CA ASN A 30 2.92 -4.97 -17.02
C ASN A 30 1.54 -4.36 -16.74
N TYR A 31 0.59 -4.55 -17.66
CA TYR A 31 -0.80 -4.13 -17.48
C TYR A 31 -1.46 -4.79 -16.26
N LEU A 32 -1.36 -6.12 -16.14
CA LEU A 32 -1.95 -6.86 -15.01
C LEU A 32 -1.32 -6.44 -13.68
N MET A 33 0.00 -6.27 -13.63
CA MET A 33 0.68 -5.87 -12.40
C MET A 33 0.39 -4.42 -12.01
N ALA A 34 0.26 -3.50 -12.98
CA ALA A 34 -0.12 -2.12 -12.72
C ALA A 34 -1.52 -2.03 -12.07
N ARG A 35 -2.48 -2.85 -12.52
CA ARG A 35 -3.83 -2.92 -11.93
C ARG A 35 -3.84 -3.32 -10.45
N ILE A 36 -2.86 -4.11 -10.02
CA ILE A 36 -2.73 -4.52 -8.60
C ILE A 36 -1.98 -3.44 -7.81
N ARG A 37 -0.96 -2.82 -8.41
CA ARG A 37 -0.12 -1.81 -7.75
C ARG A 37 -0.87 -0.50 -7.49
N VAL A 38 -1.67 -0.03 -8.43
CA VAL A 38 -2.35 1.28 -8.32
C VAL A 38 -3.24 1.38 -7.07
N PRO A 39 -4.10 0.40 -6.75
CA PRO A 39 -4.89 0.43 -5.50
C PRO A 39 -4.05 0.40 -4.22
N VAL A 40 -2.86 -0.22 -4.26
CA VAL A 40 -1.91 -0.20 -3.15
C VAL A 40 -1.37 1.21 -2.94
N GLU A 41 -1.02 1.91 -4.01
CA GLU A 41 -0.56 3.31 -3.96
C GLU A 41 -1.62 4.27 -3.44
N TRP A 42 -2.90 4.03 -3.75
CA TRP A 42 -4.00 4.79 -3.14
C TRP A 42 -4.02 4.65 -1.61
N ALA A 43 -3.85 3.43 -1.08
CA ALA A 43 -3.79 3.21 0.36
C ALA A 43 -2.59 3.93 1.01
N PHE A 44 -1.43 3.92 0.36
CA PHE A 44 -0.28 4.72 0.80
C PHE A 44 -0.60 6.21 0.80
N GLY A 45 -1.21 6.72 -0.28
CA GLY A 45 -1.63 8.11 -0.40
C GLY A 45 -2.58 8.55 0.71
N ASP A 46 -3.55 7.70 1.06
CA ASP A 46 -4.47 7.97 2.17
C ASP A 46 -3.78 8.02 3.52
N VAL A 47 -2.86 7.10 3.79
CA VAL A 47 -2.10 7.11 5.05
C VAL A 47 -1.34 8.43 5.19
N LEU A 48 -0.68 8.89 4.13
CA LEU A 48 0.03 10.17 4.14
C LEU A 48 -0.93 11.37 4.25
N ARG A 49 -2.10 11.29 3.62
CA ARG A 49 -3.13 12.33 3.66
C ARG A 49 -3.78 12.48 5.05
N TYR A 50 -4.15 11.36 5.68
CA TYR A 50 -4.81 11.37 6.99
C TYR A 50 -3.82 11.57 8.13
N PHE A 51 -2.58 11.11 7.97
CA PHE A 51 -1.54 11.12 9.00
C PHE A 51 -0.28 11.82 8.51
N ALA A 52 -0.38 13.11 8.18
CA ALA A 52 0.71 13.91 7.61
C ALA A 52 2.01 13.90 8.45
N PHE A 53 1.92 13.63 9.76
CA PHE A 53 3.10 13.50 10.62
C PHE A 53 4.03 12.35 10.20
N VAL A 54 3.51 11.31 9.53
CA VAL A 54 4.26 10.14 9.08
C VAL A 54 5.24 10.48 7.95
N ASP A 55 4.94 11.49 7.11
CA ASP A 55 5.83 12.02 6.06
C ASP A 55 6.47 13.36 6.46
N PHE A 56 6.40 13.74 7.74
CA PHE A 56 6.97 15.01 8.17
C PHE A 56 8.50 14.92 8.31
N LYS A 57 9.21 15.08 7.19
CA LYS A 57 10.67 14.92 7.04
C LYS A 57 11.52 15.72 8.05
N LYS A 58 11.02 16.86 8.53
CA LYS A 58 11.74 17.68 9.53
C LYS A 58 11.76 17.03 10.91
N ASN A 59 10.76 16.20 11.23
CA ASN A 59 10.63 15.51 12.50
C ASN A 59 11.06 14.05 12.37
N ILE A 60 10.40 13.29 11.48
CA ILE A 60 10.60 11.84 11.32
C ILE A 60 11.98 11.54 10.74
N LYS A 61 12.86 11.02 11.59
CA LYS A 61 14.22 10.61 11.23
C LYS A 61 14.43 9.11 11.47
N MET A 62 14.79 8.39 10.41
CA MET A 62 15.18 6.98 10.51
C MET A 62 16.32 6.82 11.53
N GLY A 63 16.21 5.81 12.40
CA GLY A 63 17.17 5.54 13.47
C GLY A 63 17.01 6.39 14.73
N LEU A 64 16.27 7.50 14.70
CA LEU A 64 15.99 8.33 15.88
C LEU A 64 14.57 8.14 16.41
N GLN A 65 13.64 7.79 15.53
CA GLN A 65 12.24 7.57 15.88
C GLN A 65 11.75 6.23 15.31
N PRO A 66 10.71 5.64 15.92
CA PRO A 66 10.13 4.38 15.46
C PRO A 66 9.21 4.61 14.24
N CYS A 67 9.79 5.08 13.13
CA CYS A 67 9.09 5.44 11.89
C CYS A 67 8.18 4.30 11.39
N GLY A 68 8.68 3.06 11.43
CA GLY A 68 7.90 1.88 11.04
C GLY A 68 6.67 1.64 11.93
N LYS A 69 6.77 1.88 13.25
CA LYS A 69 5.62 1.76 14.16
C LYS A 69 4.58 2.83 13.88
N PHE A 70 5.00 4.06 13.64
CA PHE A 70 4.09 5.15 13.27
C PHE A 70 3.33 4.85 11.99
N PHE A 71 4.03 4.39 10.95
CA PHE A 71 3.40 4.01 9.69
C PHE A 71 2.42 2.84 9.88
N HIS A 72 2.79 1.85 10.70
CA HIS A 72 1.94 0.69 10.98
C HIS A 72 0.64 1.11 11.70
N VAL A 73 0.74 1.92 12.76
CA VAL A 73 -0.43 2.42 13.49
C VAL A 73 -1.29 3.32 12.61
N ALA A 74 -0.69 4.20 11.80
CA ALA A 74 -1.42 5.04 10.85
C ALA A 74 -2.19 4.20 9.81
N THR A 75 -1.56 3.15 9.28
CA THR A 75 -2.20 2.21 8.35
C THR A 75 -3.36 1.47 9.02
N PHE A 76 -3.18 1.02 10.26
CA PHE A 76 -4.23 0.39 11.03
C PHE A 76 -5.44 1.31 11.21
N LEU A 77 -5.21 2.55 11.67
CA LEU A 77 -6.27 3.55 11.84
C LEU A 77 -6.95 3.92 10.52
N ARG A 78 -6.17 4.00 9.42
CA ARG A 78 -6.72 4.19 8.07
C ARG A 78 -7.65 3.04 7.67
N ASN A 79 -7.31 1.79 7.97
CA ASN A 79 -8.17 0.65 7.69
C ASN A 79 -9.47 0.71 8.50
N CYS A 80 -9.40 1.04 9.79
CA CYS A 80 -10.58 1.29 10.62
C CYS A 80 -11.46 2.42 10.06
N HIS A 81 -10.86 3.51 9.58
CA HIS A 81 -11.60 4.59 8.92
C HIS A 81 -12.34 4.10 7.66
N VAL A 82 -11.69 3.25 6.85
CA VAL A 82 -12.33 2.66 5.66
C VAL A 82 -13.50 1.73 6.00
N CYS A 83 -13.49 1.05 7.15
CA CYS A 83 -14.66 0.28 7.61
C CYS A 83 -15.93 1.15 7.73
N PHE A 84 -15.79 2.41 8.15
CA PHE A 84 -16.93 3.32 8.35
C PHE A 84 -17.36 4.05 7.08
N TYR A 85 -16.39 4.50 6.29
CA TYR A 85 -16.65 5.41 5.16
C TYR A 85 -16.53 4.75 3.79
N GLY A 86 -16.06 3.51 3.74
CA GLY A 86 -15.71 2.83 2.50
C GLY A 86 -14.45 3.41 1.86
N HIS A 87 -14.05 2.80 0.73
CA HIS A 87 -12.94 3.29 -0.09
C HIS A 87 -13.09 2.85 -1.54
N GLU A 88 -12.53 3.61 -2.48
CA GLU A 88 -12.57 3.28 -3.91
C GLU A 88 -11.96 1.91 -4.22
N THR A 89 -10.95 1.49 -3.45
CA THR A 89 -10.34 0.15 -3.53
C THR A 89 -11.38 -0.97 -3.37
N ALA A 90 -12.40 -0.79 -2.52
CA ALA A 90 -13.44 -1.80 -2.31
C ALA A 90 -14.28 -1.98 -3.58
N SER A 91 -14.66 -0.87 -4.21
CA SER A 91 -15.36 -0.86 -5.50
C SER A 91 -14.49 -1.46 -6.62
N TYR A 92 -13.22 -1.05 -6.69
CA TYR A 92 -12.27 -1.52 -7.69
C TYR A 92 -12.10 -3.04 -7.72
N PHE A 93 -12.05 -3.67 -6.54
CA PHE A 93 -11.92 -5.12 -6.41
C PHE A 93 -13.25 -5.87 -6.25
N GLY A 94 -14.38 -5.15 -6.16
CA GLY A 94 -15.67 -5.77 -5.82
C GLY A 94 -15.65 -6.47 -4.46
N CYS A 95 -14.83 -5.97 -3.52
CA CYS A 95 -14.60 -6.57 -2.22
C CYS A 95 -14.96 -5.55 -1.13
N PRO A 96 -16.03 -5.75 -0.35
CA PRO A 96 -16.41 -4.82 0.70
C PRO A 96 -15.33 -4.72 1.78
N ALA A 97 -15.27 -3.57 2.46
CA ALA A 97 -14.38 -3.41 3.60
C ALA A 97 -14.76 -4.41 4.70
N PRO A 98 -13.78 -4.97 5.45
CA PRO A 98 -14.06 -5.78 6.64
C PRO A 98 -14.80 -4.97 7.70
N ASP A 99 -15.39 -5.66 8.67
CA ASP A 99 -15.99 -4.98 9.81
C ASP A 99 -14.90 -4.42 10.73
N LEU A 100 -15.23 -3.35 11.46
CA LEU A 100 -14.29 -2.76 12.41
C LEU A 100 -13.82 -3.79 13.45
N SER A 101 -14.73 -4.66 13.89
CA SER A 101 -14.41 -5.72 14.86
C SER A 101 -13.27 -6.60 14.38
N ASP A 102 -13.20 -6.92 13.09
CA ASP A 102 -12.18 -7.80 12.51
C ASP A 102 -10.77 -7.22 12.70
N TYR A 103 -10.63 -5.89 12.61
CA TYR A 103 -9.38 -5.19 12.89
C TYR A 103 -9.10 -5.08 14.39
N LEU A 104 -10.12 -4.93 15.24
CA LEU A 104 -9.93 -4.72 16.67
C LEU A 104 -9.63 -6.02 17.44
N VAL A 105 -9.97 -7.21 16.93
CA VAL A 105 -9.65 -8.49 17.60
C VAL A 105 -8.16 -8.58 17.93
N SER A 106 -7.26 -8.12 17.05
CA SER A 106 -5.82 -8.20 17.29
C SER A 106 -5.33 -7.33 18.46
N LEU A 107 -6.10 -6.34 18.90
CA LEU A 107 -5.76 -5.50 20.06
C LEU A 107 -6.14 -6.16 21.39
N SER A 108 -7.13 -7.06 21.40
CA SER A 108 -7.51 -7.80 22.61
C SER A 108 -6.54 -8.93 23.00
N ALA A 109 -5.55 -9.22 22.15
CA ALA A 109 -4.54 -10.26 22.35
C ALA A 109 -3.20 -9.72 22.89
N ILE A 110 -3.13 -8.42 23.23
CA ILE A 110 -1.97 -7.72 23.79
C ILE A 110 -2.33 -7.27 25.21
#